data_AF-A0A482XAD0-F1
#
_entry.id   AF-A0A482XAD0-F1
#
_cell.length_a   1.000
_cell.length_b   1.000
_cell.length_c   1.000
_cell.angle_alpha   90.00
_cell.angle_beta   90.00
_cell.angle_gamma   90.00
#
_symmetry.space_group_name_H-M   'P 1'
#
loop_
_entity.id
_entity.type
_entity.pdbx_description
1 polymer ?
#
loop_
_entity_poly.entity_id
_entity_poly.type
_entity_poly.pdbx_seq_one_letter_code
_entity_poly.pdbx_strand_id
1 'polypeptide(L)'
;MVNEKGLPSEVADRIGEYVRLNGRQDLIDKLAGDVTLMASKSAGAGLDAMRTLLKYVDLYGITDRISFDLSLARGLDYYTGVIYEAVLQGGAYSTRRLFSC
;
A
#
# COMPACT_ATOMS: atom_id res chain seq x y z
N MET A 1 7.84 -10.59 14.17
CA MET A 1 7.10 -9.57 14.96
C MET A 1 6.90 -9.96 16.42
N VAL A 2 6.24 -11.09 16.74
CA VAL A 2 5.98 -11.49 18.13
C VAL A 2 7.26 -11.86 18.89
N ASN A 3 8.06 -12.78 18.35
CA ASN A 3 9.27 -13.28 19.02
C ASN A 3 10.48 -12.34 18.94
N GLU A 4 10.55 -11.49 17.90
CA GLU A 4 11.71 -10.62 17.63
C GLU A 4 11.52 -9.18 18.09
N LYS A 5 10.29 -8.65 17.98
CA LYS A 5 9.96 -7.26 18.33
C LYS A 5 9.14 -7.16 19.62
N GLY A 6 8.86 -8.29 20.28
CA GLY A 6 8.12 -8.34 21.55
C GLY A 6 6.65 -7.89 21.46
N LEU A 7 6.08 -7.88 20.25
CA LEU A 7 4.67 -7.51 20.06
C LEU A 7 3.75 -8.63 20.56
N PRO A 8 2.66 -8.33 21.29
CA PRO A 8 1.64 -9.33 21.59
C PRO A 8 1.08 -9.94 20.30
N SER A 9 0.78 -11.25 20.33
CA SER A 9 0.18 -11.97 19.19
C SER A 9 -1.02 -11.23 18.62
N GLU A 10 -1.97 -10.87 19.49
CA GLU A 10 -3.20 -10.18 19.12
C GLU A 10 -2.95 -8.86 18.37
N VAL A 11 -1.93 -8.10 18.76
CA VAL A 11 -1.56 -6.85 18.09
C VAL A 11 -0.94 -7.14 16.72
N ALA A 12 -0.07 -8.15 16.63
CA ALA A 12 0.52 -8.57 15.36
C ALA A 12 -0.54 -9.10 14.38
N ASP A 13 -1.52 -9.84 14.89
CA ASP A 13 -2.63 -10.38 14.09
C ASP A 13 -3.50 -9.25 13.54
N ARG A 14 -3.87 -8.27 14.38
CA ARG A 14 -4.62 -7.06 13.96
C ARG A 14 -3.87 -6.24 12.91
N ILE A 15 -2.55 -6.04 13.06
CA ILE A 15 -1.75 -5.38 12.02
C ILE A 15 -1.77 -6.21 10.73
N GLY A 16 -1.68 -7.53 10.83
CA GLY A 16 -1.75 -8.45 9.70
C GLY A 16 -3.08 -8.42 8.96
N GLU A 17 -4.19 -8.04 9.60
CA GLU A 17 -5.47 -7.86 8.91
C GLU A 17 -5.42 -6.68 7.93
N TYR A 18 -4.82 -5.56 8.31
CA TYR A 18 -4.70 -4.38 7.46
C TYR A 18 -3.61 -4.51 6.40
N VAL A 19 -2.43 -5.02 6.77
CA VAL A 19 -1.26 -5.11 5.87
C VAL A 19 -1.50 -6.05 4.67
N ARG A 20 -2.46 -6.99 4.77
CA ARG A 20 -2.82 -7.86 3.64
C ARG A 20 -3.79 -7.22 2.66
N LEU A 21 -4.35 -6.05 2.99
CA LEU A 21 -5.31 -5.37 2.13
C LEU A 21 -4.59 -4.63 1.01
N ASN A 22 -4.95 -4.97 -0.21
CA ASN A 22 -4.63 -4.22 -1.42
C ASN A 22 -5.89 -4.08 -2.28
N GLY A 23 -5.96 -3.01 -3.07
CA GLY A 23 -7.16 -2.71 -3.85
C GLY A 23 -7.10 -1.36 -4.53
N ARG A 24 -8.26 -0.75 -4.76
CA ARG A 24 -8.39 0.57 -5.38
C ARG A 24 -9.35 1.42 -4.54
N GLN A 25 -10.33 2.05 -5.19
CA GLN A 25 -11.27 2.96 -4.55
C GLN A 25 -12.19 2.23 -3.54
N ASP A 26 -12.52 0.97 -3.84
CA ASP A 26 -13.28 0.06 -2.99
C ASP A 26 -12.62 -0.15 -1.61
N LEU A 27 -11.29 -0.25 -1.60
CA LEU A 27 -10.55 -0.43 -0.35
C LEU A 27 -10.60 0.83 0.52
N ILE A 28 -10.57 2.01 -0.08
CA ILE A 28 -10.73 3.28 0.68
C ILE A 28 -12.10 3.32 1.35
N ASP A 29 -13.16 2.95 0.63
CA ASP A 29 -14.52 2.96 1.20
C ASP A 29 -14.67 1.91 2.30
N LYS A 30 -14.04 0.73 2.16
CA LYS A 30 -13.98 -0.28 3.22
C LYS A 30 -13.29 0.25 4.48
N LEU A 31 -12.14 0.92 4.33
CA LEU A 31 -11.36 1.47 5.44
C LEU A 31 -12.06 2.66 6.10
N ALA A 32 -12.80 3.47 5.33
CA ALA A 32 -13.61 4.55 5.86
C ALA A 32 -14.79 4.06 6.72
N GLY A 33 -15.26 2.83 6.52
CA GLY A 33 -16.27 2.18 7.36
C GLY A 33 -15.73 1.60 8.67
N ASP A 34 -14.41 1.51 8.84
CA ASP A 34 -13.79 0.93 10.04
C ASP A 34 -13.68 1.98 11.16
N VAL A 35 -14.53 1.82 12.18
CA VAL A 35 -14.59 2.73 13.34
C VAL A 35 -13.26 2.79 14.09
N THR A 36 -12.50 1.70 14.14
CA THR A 36 -11.23 1.63 14.86
C THR A 36 -10.16 2.44 14.16
N LEU A 37 -10.11 2.32 12.83
CA LEU A 37 -9.17 3.09 12.01
C LEU A 37 -9.55 4.57 11.99
N MET A 38 -10.84 4.87 11.84
CA MET A 38 -11.36 6.24 11.77
C MET A 38 -11.33 6.99 13.11
N ALA A 39 -11.13 6.28 14.23
CA ALA A 39 -10.81 6.93 15.51
C ALA A 39 -9.50 7.73 15.45
N SER A 40 -8.60 7.39 14.53
CA SER A 40 -7.37 8.14 14.30
C SER A 40 -7.57 9.27 13.29
N LYS A 41 -7.32 10.51 13.73
CA LYS A 41 -7.39 11.70 12.86
C LYS A 41 -6.41 11.63 11.69
N SER A 42 -5.21 11.08 11.91
CA SER A 42 -4.21 10.95 10.85
C SER A 42 -4.60 9.91 9.80
N ALA A 43 -5.23 8.81 10.22
CA ALA A 43 -5.73 7.80 9.29
C ALA A 43 -6.85 8.36 8.39
N GLY A 44 -7.79 9.11 8.97
CA GLY A 44 -8.84 9.79 8.21
C GLY A 44 -8.27 10.77 7.17
N ALA A 45 -7.35 11.66 7.58
CA ALA A 45 -6.70 12.59 6.67
C ALA A 45 -5.91 11.88 5.55
N GLY A 46 -5.25 10.77 5.88
CA GLY A 46 -4.57 9.92 4.89
C GLY A 46 -5.53 9.31 3.87
N LEU A 47 -6.67 8.79 4.31
CA LEU A 47 -7.69 8.21 3.43
C LEU A 47 -8.31 9.28 2.50
N ASP A 48 -8.55 10.49 2.99
CA ASP A 48 -9.06 11.60 2.17
C ASP A 48 -8.06 12.04 1.09
N ALA A 49 -6.77 12.09 1.44
CA ALA A 49 -5.69 12.36 0.49
C ALA A 49 -5.61 11.25 -0.58
N MET A 50 -5.69 9.97 -0.17
CA MET A 50 -5.70 8.84 -1.10
C MET A 50 -6.94 8.82 -2.00
N ARG A 51 -8.12 9.18 -1.48
CA ARG A 51 -9.35 9.31 -2.27
C ARG A 51 -9.18 10.35 -3.38
N THR A 52 -8.56 11.48 -3.04
CA THR A 52 -8.24 12.54 -3.99
C THR A 52 -7.24 12.07 -5.05
N LEU A 53 -6.18 11.37 -4.64
CA LEU A 53 -5.19 10.82 -5.57
C LEU A 53 -5.80 9.83 -6.56
N LEU A 54 -6.61 8.88 -6.07
CA LEU A 54 -7.26 7.89 -6.94
C LEU A 54 -8.23 8.54 -7.92
N LYS A 55 -8.90 9.63 -7.53
CA LYS A 55 -9.73 10.42 -8.45
C LYS A 55 -8.90 11.04 -9.58
N TYR A 56 -7.70 11.55 -9.29
CA TYR A 56 -6.82 12.09 -10.32
C TYR A 56 -6.24 10.99 -11.23
N VAL A 57 -5.91 9.84 -10.67
CA VAL A 57 -5.49 8.65 -11.42
C VAL A 57 -6.57 8.21 -12.41
N ASP A 58 -7.84 8.24 -11.99
CA ASP A 58 -8.98 7.93 -12.84
C ASP A 58 -9.15 8.93 -13.98
N LEU A 59 -9.03 10.23 -13.69
CA LEU A 59 -9.05 11.28 -14.71
C LEU A 59 -7.90 11.15 -15.72
N TYR A 60 -6.76 10.60 -15.32
CA TYR A 60 -5.62 10.35 -16.21
C TYR A 60 -5.71 9.01 -16.95
N GLY A 61 -6.72 8.18 -16.66
CA GLY A 61 -6.93 6.90 -17.34
C GLY A 61 -5.84 5.86 -17.06
N ILE A 62 -5.18 5.93 -15.90
CA ILE A 62 -4.09 5.00 -15.51
C ILE A 62 -4.47 4.10 -14.31
N THR A 63 -5.76 3.98 -14.02
CA THR A 63 -6.31 3.21 -12.88
C THR A 63 -5.90 1.73 -12.91
N ASP A 64 -5.67 1.17 -14.09
CA ASP A 64 -5.21 -0.21 -14.30
C ASP A 64 -3.78 -0.44 -13.80
N ARG A 65 -2.95 0.61 -13.74
CA ARG A 65 -1.53 0.56 -13.35
C ARG A 65 -1.26 0.87 -11.89
N ILE A 66 -2.27 1.32 -11.16
CA ILE A 66 -2.15 1.70 -9.75
C ILE A 66 -2.87 0.67 -8.87
N SER A 67 -2.19 0.28 -7.80
CA SER A 67 -2.74 -0.51 -6.71
C SER A 67 -2.45 0.21 -5.40
N PHE A 68 -3.47 0.35 -4.57
CA PHE A 68 -3.32 0.86 -3.21
C PHE A 68 -3.01 -0.30 -2.28
N ASP A 69 -1.86 -0.25 -1.59
CA ASP A 69 -1.33 -1.34 -0.78
C ASP A 69 -0.90 -0.81 0.61
N LEU A 70 -1.48 -1.36 1.68
CA LEU A 70 -1.19 -0.95 3.06
C LEU A 70 0.09 -1.60 3.61
N SER A 71 0.68 -2.58 2.91
CA SER A 71 1.95 -3.19 3.28
C SER A 71 3.16 -2.33 2.95
N LEU A 72 3.01 -1.35 2.07
CA LEU A 72 4.10 -0.51 1.60
C LEU A 72 4.49 0.53 2.67
N ALA A 73 5.44 0.15 3.53
CA ALA A 73 6.06 1.05 4.49
C ALA A 73 7.56 1.19 4.18
N ARG A 74 7.95 2.33 3.60
CA ARG A 74 9.36 2.69 3.32
C ARG A 74 9.64 4.11 3.75
N GLY A 75 10.87 4.40 4.21
CA GLY A 75 11.30 5.78 4.46
C GLY A 75 10.47 6.55 5.49
N LEU A 76 10.07 5.88 6.58
CA LEU A 76 9.20 6.45 7.62
C LEU A 76 9.79 7.70 8.30
N ASP A 77 11.11 7.91 8.18
CA ASP A 77 11.80 9.06 8.77
C ASP A 77 11.62 10.36 7.97
N TYR A 78 11.15 10.31 6.72
CA TYR A 78 11.10 11.48 5.84
C TYR A 78 9.83 11.63 4.99
N TYR A 79 9.04 10.58 4.81
CA TYR A 79 7.76 10.69 4.10
C TYR A 79 6.63 11.10 5.06
N THR A 80 5.95 12.19 4.74
CA THR A 80 4.80 12.72 5.51
C THR A 80 3.46 12.53 4.79
N GLY A 81 3.46 11.96 3.59
CA GLY A 81 2.28 11.83 2.73
C GLY A 81 2.33 10.57 1.85
N VAL A 82 1.99 10.71 0.57
CA VAL A 82 1.90 9.58 -0.37
C VAL A 82 3.29 8.97 -0.62
N ILE A 83 3.34 7.63 -0.55
CA ILE A 83 4.50 6.82 -0.92
C ILE A 83 4.07 5.89 -2.04
N TYR A 84 4.90 5.73 -3.06
CA TYR A 84 4.64 4.82 -4.17
C TYR A 84 5.93 4.11 -4.58
N GLU A 85 5.77 2.88 -5.07
CA GLU A 85 6.85 2.07 -5.64
C GLU A 85 6.37 1.55 -7.00
N ALA A 86 7.24 1.66 -8.01
CA ALA A 86 6.98 1.08 -9.32
C ALA A 86 7.63 -0.31 -9.37
N VAL A 87 6.81 -1.34 -9.58
CA VAL A 87 7.29 -2.71 -9.76
C VAL A 87 7.19 -3.08 -11.24
N LEU A 88 8.30 -3.55 -11.81
CA LEU A 88 8.30 -4.07 -13.17
C LEU A 88 7.58 -5.42 -13.21
N GLN A 89 6.40 -5.45 -13.81
CA GLN A 89 5.67 -6.69 -14.07
C GLN A 89 6.08 -7.23 -15.45
N GLY A 90 6.65 -8.45 -15.50
CA GLY A 90 6.89 -9.15 -16.78
C GLY A 90 8.25 -8.91 -17.43
N GLY A 91 9.34 -8.91 -16.66
CA GLY A 91 10.70 -9.00 -17.19
C GLY A 91 11.00 -10.36 -17.84
N ALA A 92 10.39 -10.66 -18.99
CA ALA A 92 10.86 -11.71 -19.87
C ALA A 92 12.14 -11.25 -20.59
N TYR A 93 13.23 -11.04 -19.84
CA TYR A 93 14.54 -11.12 -20.45
C TYR A 93 14.80 -12.61 -20.69
N SER A 94 14.47 -13.07 -21.90
CA SER A 94 15.12 -14.22 -22.51
C SER A 94 16.61 -13.97 -22.39
N THR A 95 17.22 -14.54 -21.36
CA THR A 95 18.67 -14.61 -21.22
C THR A 95 19.13 -15.60 -22.30
N ARG A 96 19.18 -15.15 -23.57
CA ARG A 96 20.10 -15.77 -24.51
C ARG A 96 21.47 -15.59 -23.89
N ARG A 97 21.98 -16.68 -23.32
CA ARG A 97 23.40 -16.86 -23.05
C ARG A 97 24.14 -16.53 -24.33
N LEU A 98 24.63 -15.30 -24.43
CA LEU A 98 25.65 -14.89 -25.38
C LEU A 98 26.76 -14.23 -24.55
N PHE A 99 27.39 -15.04 -23.72
CA PHE A 99 28.81 -14.85 -23.44
C PHE A 99 29.56 -15.85 -24.30
N SER A 100 30.01 -15.35 -25.46
CA SER A 100 31.06 -15.90 -26.30
C SER A 100 32.07 -14.78 -26.47
N CYS A 101 33.04 -14.73 -25.56
CA CYS A 101 34.46 -14.40 -25.73
C CYS A 101 35.10 -14.43 -24.35
#